data_AF-D6U189-F1
#
_entry.id   AF-D6U189-F1
#
_cell.length_a   1.000
_cell.length_b   1.000
_cell.length_c   1.000
_cell.angle_alpha   90.00
_cell.angle_beta   90.00
_cell.angle_gamma   90.00
#
_symmetry.space_group_name_H-M   'P 1'
#
loop_
_entity.id
_entity.type
_entity.pdbx_description
1 polymer ?
#
loop_
_entity_poly.entity_id
_entity_poly.type
_entity_poly.pdbx_seq_one_letter_code
_entity_poly.pdbx_strand_id
1 'polypeptide(L)'
;MHERGMNVPRGNARTDVSHIAHKVIAEYRRIGGFAFGYGQGSVFVGFSQDSDLDINLVWERACPPQRSERPVVLLCDSGHEPVQFDEASLALDKLWVDGRQVDVVHHSRKTFDNWLEHIHRGDGWQESVWPLPLFAVSGFFYGVLLDDAHGDGALAHAALALFPDALIHKTHEALARNFPF
;
A
#
# COMPACT_ATOMS: atom_id res chain seq x y z
N MET A 1 23.03 -38.05 14.66
CA MET A 1 22.80 -36.67 15.16
C MET A 1 21.47 -36.21 14.62
N HIS A 2 20.45 -36.15 15.46
CA HIS A 2 19.15 -35.54 15.14
C HIS A 2 19.17 -34.15 15.77
N GLU A 3 19.12 -33.11 14.93
CA GLU A 3 18.86 -31.76 15.40
C GLU A 3 17.38 -31.67 15.77
N ARG A 4 17.16 -31.32 17.04
CA ARG A 4 15.83 -31.07 17.59
C ARG A 4 15.31 -29.81 16.94
N GLY A 5 14.23 -29.94 16.17
CA GLY A 5 13.43 -28.80 15.74
C GLY A 5 13.01 -28.00 16.96
N MET A 6 13.55 -26.79 17.07
CA MET A 6 13.05 -25.81 18.03
C MET A 6 11.64 -25.42 17.58
N ASN A 7 10.64 -25.94 18.29
CA ASN A 7 9.27 -25.47 18.22
C ASN A 7 9.25 -24.03 18.74
N VAL A 8 9.38 -23.06 17.84
CA VAL A 8 9.00 -21.69 18.12
C VAL A 8 7.47 -21.70 18.28
N PRO A 9 6.92 -21.20 19.39
CA PRO A 9 5.47 -21.06 19.53
C PRO A 9 4.96 -20.19 18.38
N ARG A 10 4.08 -20.73 17.54
CA ARG A 10 3.35 -19.94 16.54
C ARG A 10 2.44 -18.98 17.31
N GLY A 11 2.96 -17.80 17.60
CA GLY A 11 2.14 -16.66 18.01
C GLY A 11 1.01 -16.48 17.02
N ASN A 12 -0.11 -15.95 17.49
CA ASN A 12 -1.29 -15.73 16.67
C ASN A 12 -0.91 -14.79 15.50
N ALA A 13 -0.81 -15.32 14.27
CA ALA A 13 -0.26 -14.61 13.11
C ALA A 13 -0.93 -13.25 12.84
N ARG A 14 -2.21 -13.09 13.21
CA ARG A 14 -2.92 -11.80 13.16
C ARG A 14 -2.38 -10.76 14.14
N THR A 15 -1.97 -11.18 15.32
CA THR A 15 -1.36 -10.30 16.34
C THR A 15 0.00 -9.80 15.88
N ASP A 16 0.73 -10.62 15.11
CA ASP A 16 2.03 -10.27 14.51
C ASP A 16 1.91 -9.20 13.42
N VAL A 17 0.99 -9.37 12.46
CA VAL A 17 0.78 -8.39 11.36
C VAL A 17 0.37 -7.01 11.88
N SER A 18 -0.58 -6.96 12.81
CA SER A 18 -1.02 -5.69 13.40
C SER A 18 0.10 -5.02 14.20
N HIS A 19 0.95 -5.80 14.87
CA HIS A 19 2.10 -5.26 15.60
C HIS A 19 3.10 -4.60 14.65
N ILE A 20 3.52 -5.32 13.60
CA ILE A 20 4.46 -4.81 12.59
C ILE A 20 3.90 -3.56 11.91
N ALA A 21 2.64 -3.58 11.48
CA ALA A 21 1.99 -2.44 10.85
C ALA A 21 1.97 -1.19 11.75
N HIS A 22 1.59 -1.34 13.03
CA HIS A 22 1.60 -0.21 13.97
C HIS A 22 3.02 0.33 14.21
N LYS A 23 4.02 -0.55 14.36
CA LYS A 23 5.43 -0.16 14.55
C LYS A 23 5.93 0.67 13.37
N VAL A 24 5.69 0.19 12.14
CA VAL A 24 6.06 0.88 10.90
C VAL A 24 5.36 2.25 10.81
N ILE A 25 4.03 2.27 10.93
CA ILE A 25 3.25 3.51 10.83
C ILE A 25 3.69 4.54 11.88
N ALA A 26 3.93 4.11 13.13
CA ALA A 26 4.33 5.00 14.21
C ALA A 26 5.65 5.72 13.91
N GLU A 27 6.64 5.02 13.35
CA GLU A 27 7.92 5.64 13.01
C GLU A 27 7.81 6.57 11.80
N TYR A 28 7.10 6.18 10.74
CA TYR A 28 6.90 7.06 9.59
C TYR A 28 6.09 8.32 9.93
N ARG A 29 5.08 8.20 10.80
CA ARG A 29 4.25 9.34 11.23
C ARG A 29 5.08 10.45 11.89
N ARG A 30 6.22 10.13 12.50
CA ARG A 30 7.13 11.12 13.14
C ARG A 30 7.78 12.08 12.13
N ILE A 31 7.86 11.72 10.86
CA ILE A 31 8.38 12.58 9.79
C ILE A 31 7.49 13.84 9.61
N GLY A 32 6.19 13.71 9.88
CA GLY A 32 5.20 14.76 9.67
C GLY A 32 4.66 14.81 8.23
N GLY A 33 3.51 15.47 8.07
CA GLY A 33 2.78 15.51 6.79
C GLY A 33 2.16 14.17 6.38
N PHE A 34 1.91 13.29 7.34
CA PHE A 34 1.22 12.01 7.14
C PHE A 34 -0.29 12.25 7.01
N ALA A 35 -0.92 11.72 5.96
CA ALA A 35 -2.37 11.81 5.75
C ALA A 35 -3.07 10.57 6.34
N PHE A 36 -2.81 9.42 5.75
CA PHE A 36 -3.33 8.11 6.14
C PHE A 36 -2.43 6.99 5.59
N GLY A 37 -2.61 5.78 6.10
CA GLY A 37 -1.91 4.60 5.65
C GLY A 37 -2.82 3.39 5.60
N TYR A 38 -2.55 2.48 4.68
CA TYR A 38 -3.34 1.28 4.47
C TYR A 38 -2.47 0.09 4.09
N GLY A 39 -2.88 -1.10 4.54
CA GLY A 39 -2.29 -2.37 4.14
C GLY A 39 -3.02 -2.91 2.93
N GLN A 40 -2.28 -3.41 1.94
CA GLN A 40 -2.85 -4.11 0.79
C GLN A 40 -2.26 -5.51 0.65
N GLY A 41 -2.84 -6.32 -0.23
CA GLY A 41 -2.29 -7.64 -0.55
C GLY A 41 -2.78 -8.75 0.39
N SER A 42 -2.28 -9.96 0.10
CA SER A 42 -2.87 -11.22 0.55
C SER A 42 -2.93 -11.39 2.07
N VAL A 43 -1.97 -10.81 2.82
CA VAL A 43 -1.93 -10.93 4.28
C VAL A 43 -3.00 -10.08 4.94
N PHE A 44 -3.13 -8.80 4.53
CA PHE A 44 -4.12 -7.89 5.11
C PHE A 44 -5.56 -8.32 4.83
N VAL A 45 -5.82 -8.91 3.64
CA VAL A 45 -7.15 -9.41 3.28
C VAL A 45 -7.42 -10.86 3.73
N GLY A 46 -6.42 -11.53 4.33
CA GLY A 46 -6.57 -12.86 4.92
C GLY A 46 -6.49 -14.05 3.94
N PHE A 47 -5.98 -13.85 2.73
CA PHE A 47 -5.72 -14.92 1.77
C PHE A 47 -4.43 -15.72 2.07
N SER A 48 -3.44 -15.09 2.70
CA SER A 48 -2.16 -15.72 3.04
C SER A 48 -1.70 -15.31 4.44
N GLN A 49 -0.85 -16.13 5.07
CA GLN A 49 -0.13 -15.78 6.30
C GLN A 49 1.39 -15.70 6.10
N ASP A 50 1.89 -16.26 4.98
CA ASP A 50 3.31 -16.52 4.72
C ASP A 50 3.88 -15.59 3.64
N SER A 51 3.20 -14.48 3.35
CA SER A 51 3.63 -13.47 2.40
C SER A 51 4.18 -12.23 3.11
N ASP A 52 4.84 -11.38 2.33
CA ASP A 52 5.25 -10.03 2.69
C ASP A 52 4.06 -9.13 3.04
N LEU A 53 4.36 -8.00 3.70
CA LEU A 53 3.38 -6.96 4.00
C LEU A 53 3.57 -5.77 3.07
N ASP A 54 2.53 -5.40 2.34
CA ASP A 54 2.48 -4.16 1.57
C ASP A 54 1.77 -3.07 2.39
N ILE A 55 2.53 -2.09 2.88
CA ILE A 55 2.01 -0.94 3.62
C ILE A 55 2.14 0.30 2.73
N ASN A 56 1.04 0.96 2.42
CA ASN A 56 1.01 2.16 1.60
C ASN A 56 0.76 3.38 2.48
N LEU A 57 1.59 4.41 2.33
CA LEU A 57 1.55 5.65 3.09
C LEU A 57 1.25 6.82 2.15
N VAL A 58 0.18 7.56 2.45
CA VAL A 58 -0.20 8.76 1.73
C VAL A 58 0.22 9.99 2.54
N TRP A 59 0.87 10.95 1.88
CA TRP A 59 1.45 12.14 2.50
C TRP A 59 0.76 13.41 2.00
N GLU A 60 0.45 14.36 2.88
CA GLU A 60 -0.06 15.71 2.54
C GLU A 60 0.98 16.60 1.83
N ARG A 61 2.15 16.04 1.51
CA ARG A 61 3.26 16.72 0.84
C ARG A 61 3.10 16.58 -0.68
N ALA A 62 3.63 17.53 -1.44
CA ALA A 62 3.66 17.46 -2.90
C ALA A 62 4.44 16.25 -3.44
N CYS A 63 5.45 15.80 -2.68
CA CYS A 63 6.25 14.62 -2.95
C CYS A 63 6.39 13.80 -1.65
N PRO A 64 6.57 12.47 -1.75
CA PRO A 64 6.95 11.63 -0.61
C PRO A 64 8.19 12.15 0.15
N PRO A 65 8.36 11.76 1.43
CA PRO A 65 9.59 12.04 2.17
C PRO A 65 10.85 11.54 1.45
N GLN A 66 11.94 12.30 1.51
CA GLN A 66 13.22 11.93 0.90
C GLN A 66 13.85 10.74 1.63
N ARG A 67 14.78 10.02 0.98
CA ARG A 67 15.50 8.86 1.58
C ARG A 67 16.01 9.12 3.00
N SER A 68 16.66 10.28 3.19
CA SER A 68 17.26 10.68 4.46
C SER A 68 16.25 10.94 5.59
N GLU A 69 14.98 11.14 5.26
CA GLU A 69 13.91 11.34 6.26
C GLU A 69 13.29 10.02 6.71
N ARG A 70 13.45 8.94 5.92
CA ARG A 70 12.72 7.67 6.11
C ARG A 70 13.44 6.77 7.13
N PRO A 71 12.74 6.26 8.16
CA PRO A 71 13.32 5.52 9.29
C PRO A 71 13.74 4.08 8.98
N VAL A 72 14.17 3.78 7.74
CA VAL A 72 14.44 2.39 7.31
C VAL A 72 15.50 1.70 8.17
N VAL A 73 16.56 2.41 8.55
CA VAL A 73 17.65 1.88 9.40
C VAL A 73 17.17 1.62 10.83
N LEU A 74 16.22 2.43 11.33
CA LEU A 74 15.66 2.27 12.67
C LEU A 74 14.71 1.07 12.74
N LEU A 75 13.96 0.84 11.67
CA LEU A 75 12.94 -0.22 11.60
C LEU A 75 13.52 -1.59 11.21
N CYS A 76 14.59 -1.62 10.40
CA CYS A 76 15.10 -2.86 9.83
C CYS A 76 15.77 -3.75 10.89
N ASP A 77 15.45 -5.04 10.84
CA ASP A 77 16.05 -6.06 11.69
C ASP A 77 17.57 -6.12 11.52
N SER A 78 18.27 -6.35 12.62
CA SER A 78 19.73 -6.52 12.61
C SER A 78 20.14 -7.68 11.70
N GLY A 79 21.15 -7.46 10.85
CA GLY A 79 21.64 -8.46 9.90
C GLY A 79 20.95 -8.43 8.54
N HIS A 80 19.96 -7.56 8.36
CA HIS A 80 19.34 -7.24 7.08
C HIS A 80 19.70 -5.81 6.64
N GLU A 81 19.83 -5.61 5.33
CA GLU A 81 20.05 -4.29 4.74
C GLU A 81 18.77 -3.82 4.05
N PRO A 82 18.20 -2.65 4.44
CA PRO A 82 17.00 -2.13 3.78
C PRO A 82 17.35 -1.57 2.39
N VAL A 83 16.41 -1.65 1.46
CA VAL A 83 16.56 -1.14 0.10
C VAL A 83 15.54 -0.02 -0.13
N GLN A 84 16.01 1.12 -0.65
CA GLN A 84 15.16 2.28 -0.95
C GLN A 84 15.16 2.61 -2.43
N PHE A 85 13.98 2.82 -3.00
CA PHE A 85 13.77 3.27 -4.37
C PHE A 85 13.02 4.60 -4.36
N ASP A 86 13.38 5.49 -5.29
CA ASP A 86 12.65 6.73 -5.56
C ASP A 86 12.41 6.81 -7.06
N GLU A 87 11.16 7.00 -7.45
CA GLU A 87 10.76 7.35 -8.80
C GLU A 87 9.93 8.64 -8.78
N ALA A 88 9.54 9.14 -9.96
CA ALA A 88 8.87 10.43 -10.07
C ALA A 88 7.53 10.51 -9.30
N SER A 89 6.81 9.38 -9.19
CA SER A 89 5.46 9.30 -8.60
C SER A 89 5.38 8.45 -7.34
N LEU A 90 6.46 7.75 -6.97
CA LEU A 90 6.49 6.82 -5.85
C LEU A 90 7.84 6.80 -5.15
N ALA A 91 7.83 6.48 -3.87
CA ALA A 91 9.01 5.98 -3.17
C ALA A 91 8.68 4.64 -2.53
N LEU A 92 9.66 3.76 -2.41
CA LEU A 92 9.50 2.41 -1.86
C LEU A 92 10.65 2.10 -0.92
N ASP A 93 10.33 1.55 0.24
CA ASP A 93 11.28 0.96 1.16
C ASP A 93 10.99 -0.53 1.33
N LYS A 94 11.99 -1.37 1.10
CA LYS A 94 11.94 -2.81 1.38
C LYS A 94 12.81 -3.10 2.58
N LEU A 95 12.25 -3.69 3.62
CA LEU A 95 12.96 -3.98 4.87
C LEU A 95 12.43 -5.23 5.55
N TRP A 96 13.22 -5.79 6.46
CA TRP A 96 12.78 -6.84 7.37
C TRP A 96 12.39 -6.22 8.70
N VAL A 97 11.20 -6.54 9.22
CA VAL A 97 10.71 -6.06 10.50
C VAL A 97 10.14 -7.24 11.28
N ASP A 98 10.74 -7.51 12.44
CA ASP A 98 10.37 -8.60 13.35
C ASP A 98 10.28 -9.97 12.63
N GLY A 99 11.22 -10.22 11.71
CA GLY A 99 11.36 -11.48 10.96
C GLY A 99 10.49 -11.58 9.70
N ARG A 100 9.82 -10.50 9.27
CA ARG A 100 8.97 -10.49 8.08
C ARG A 100 9.41 -9.40 7.08
N GLN A 101 9.32 -9.70 5.79
CA GLN A 101 9.51 -8.69 4.74
C GLN A 101 8.34 -7.71 4.71
N VAL A 102 8.67 -6.42 4.65
CA VAL A 102 7.73 -5.32 4.58
C VAL A 102 8.15 -4.40 3.44
N ASP A 103 7.22 -4.17 2.53
CA ASP A 103 7.30 -3.16 1.48
C ASP A 103 6.47 -1.95 1.94
N VAL A 104 7.14 -0.81 2.18
CA VAL A 104 6.51 0.46 2.52
C VAL A 104 6.51 1.35 1.29
N VAL A 105 5.34 1.52 0.69
CA VAL A 105 5.13 2.33 -0.51
C VAL A 105 4.66 3.72 -0.11
N HIS A 106 5.20 4.76 -0.74
CA HIS A 106 4.90 6.15 -0.43
C HIS A 106 4.32 6.89 -1.63
N HIS A 107 3.22 7.59 -1.40
CA HIS A 107 2.57 8.42 -2.41
C HIS A 107 2.24 9.80 -1.84
N SER A 108 2.35 10.85 -2.67
CA SER A 108 1.77 12.13 -2.30
C SER A 108 0.24 12.05 -2.39
N ARG A 109 -0.43 12.88 -1.60
CA ARG A 109 -1.89 13.05 -1.65
C ARG A 109 -2.35 13.43 -3.04
N LYS A 110 -1.62 14.33 -3.70
CA LYS A 110 -1.85 14.71 -5.10
C LYS A 110 -1.86 13.50 -6.05
N THR A 111 -0.88 12.61 -5.93
CA THR A 111 -0.82 11.40 -6.78
C THR A 111 -2.02 10.49 -6.50
N PHE A 112 -2.36 10.29 -5.23
CA PHE A 112 -3.50 9.46 -4.82
C PHE A 112 -4.83 10.03 -5.33
N ASP A 113 -5.07 11.33 -5.14
CA ASP A 113 -6.29 12.01 -5.58
C ASP A 113 -6.42 11.98 -7.11
N ASN A 114 -5.30 12.13 -7.84
CA ASN A 114 -5.31 11.97 -9.28
C ASN A 114 -5.76 10.55 -9.68
N TRP A 115 -5.28 9.50 -9.00
CA TRP A 115 -5.75 8.14 -9.30
C TRP A 115 -7.24 7.97 -9.09
N LEU A 116 -7.79 8.52 -8.00
CA LEU A 116 -9.23 8.55 -7.79
C LEU A 116 -9.94 9.26 -8.94
N GLU A 117 -9.45 10.42 -9.37
CA GLU A 117 -10.02 11.17 -10.48
C GLU A 117 -10.01 10.35 -11.79
N HIS A 118 -8.92 9.66 -12.11
CA HIS A 118 -8.85 8.77 -13.28
C HIS A 118 -9.87 7.63 -13.20
N ILE A 119 -10.10 7.07 -12.01
CA ILE A 119 -11.09 6.00 -11.80
C ILE A 119 -12.51 6.54 -11.99
N HIS A 120 -12.82 7.70 -11.43
CA HIS A 120 -14.13 8.34 -11.61
C HIS A 120 -14.40 8.74 -13.07
N ARG A 121 -13.36 9.13 -13.82
CA ARG A 121 -13.46 9.44 -15.26
C ARG A 121 -13.52 8.20 -16.16
N GLY A 122 -13.28 7.01 -15.62
CA GLY A 122 -13.24 5.75 -16.36
C GLY A 122 -11.98 5.52 -17.19
N ASP A 123 -10.91 6.28 -16.93
CA ASP A 123 -9.64 6.23 -17.64
C ASP A 123 -8.53 5.49 -16.86
N GLY A 124 -8.80 5.09 -15.62
CA GLY A 124 -7.81 4.49 -14.72
C GLY A 124 -7.17 3.17 -15.18
N TRP A 125 -7.63 2.58 -16.29
CA TRP A 125 -7.09 1.38 -16.92
C TRP A 125 -6.20 1.66 -18.15
N GLN A 126 -6.18 2.89 -18.66
CA GLN A 126 -5.50 3.26 -19.91
C GLN A 126 -4.09 3.81 -19.72
N GLU A 127 -3.71 4.12 -18.49
CA GLU A 127 -2.39 4.66 -18.18
C GLU A 127 -1.28 3.64 -18.49
N SER A 128 -0.06 4.15 -18.70
CA SER A 128 1.13 3.33 -18.93
C SER A 128 2.18 3.46 -17.82
N VAL A 129 2.01 4.42 -16.91
CA VAL A 129 2.93 4.69 -15.82
C VAL A 129 2.50 3.92 -14.57
N TRP A 130 3.44 3.20 -13.96
CA TRP A 130 3.19 2.42 -12.75
C TRP A 130 3.23 3.30 -11.48
N PRO A 131 2.40 3.01 -10.45
CA PRO A 131 1.29 2.06 -10.50
C PRO A 131 0.13 2.62 -11.32
N LEU A 132 -0.55 1.74 -12.07
CA LEU A 132 -1.75 2.14 -12.79
C LEU A 132 -2.84 2.52 -11.78
N PRO A 133 -3.63 3.57 -12.05
CA PRO A 133 -4.68 4.04 -11.14
C PRO A 133 -5.63 2.92 -10.70
N LEU A 134 -6.04 2.04 -11.62
CA LEU A 134 -6.93 0.92 -11.30
C LEU A 134 -6.29 -0.07 -10.32
N PHE A 135 -5.00 -0.37 -10.46
CA PHE A 135 -4.29 -1.25 -9.52
C PHE A 135 -4.14 -0.58 -8.16
N ALA A 136 -3.70 0.68 -8.12
CA ALA A 136 -3.49 1.42 -6.88
C ALA A 136 -4.80 1.59 -6.09
N VAL A 137 -5.89 2.01 -6.76
CA VAL A 137 -7.19 2.23 -6.14
C VAL A 137 -7.86 0.91 -5.73
N SER A 138 -7.68 -0.17 -6.50
CA SER A 138 -8.17 -1.50 -6.08
C SER A 138 -7.44 -1.99 -4.83
N GLY A 139 -6.12 -1.83 -4.78
CA GLY A 139 -5.32 -2.19 -3.61
C GLY A 139 -5.72 -1.41 -2.36
N PHE A 140 -6.04 -0.12 -2.51
CA PHE A 140 -6.62 0.69 -1.45
C PHE A 140 -8.03 0.23 -1.04
N PHE A 141 -8.94 0.08 -2.00
CA PHE A 141 -10.35 -0.21 -1.73
C PHE A 141 -10.56 -1.58 -1.08
N TYR A 142 -9.83 -2.60 -1.53
CA TYR A 142 -9.88 -3.94 -0.94
C TYR A 142 -8.91 -4.13 0.23
N GLY A 143 -8.06 -3.14 0.51
CA GLY A 143 -7.11 -3.14 1.60
C GLY A 143 -7.74 -2.88 2.97
N VAL A 144 -6.88 -2.66 3.96
CA VAL A 144 -7.25 -2.35 5.34
C VAL A 144 -6.66 -1.00 5.70
N LEU A 145 -7.50 -0.02 6.09
CA LEU A 145 -7.02 1.23 6.67
C LEU A 145 -6.30 0.94 8.00
N LEU A 146 -5.05 1.38 8.12
CA LEU A 146 -4.18 1.12 9.27
C LEU A 146 -4.07 2.34 10.19
N ASP A 147 -4.00 3.53 9.61
CA ASP A 147 -4.06 4.82 10.33
C ASP A 147 -4.73 5.84 9.43
N ASP A 148 -5.70 6.57 9.98
CA ASP A 148 -6.47 7.59 9.28
C ASP A 148 -6.95 8.63 10.30
N ALA A 149 -6.00 9.36 10.88
CA ALA A 149 -6.27 10.26 12.00
C ALA A 149 -7.32 11.35 11.69
N HIS A 150 -7.48 11.71 10.42
CA HIS A 150 -8.37 12.77 9.97
C HIS A 150 -9.63 12.25 9.24
N GLY A 151 -9.73 10.95 8.97
CA GLY A 151 -10.87 10.34 8.29
C GLY A 151 -10.84 10.47 6.76
N ASP A 152 -9.73 10.95 6.18
CA ASP A 152 -9.58 11.17 4.75
C ASP A 152 -9.56 9.86 3.97
N GLY A 153 -8.91 8.83 4.53
CA GLY A 153 -8.91 7.49 3.95
C GLY A 153 -10.32 6.89 3.95
N ALA A 154 -11.05 7.00 5.06
CA ALA A 154 -12.43 6.52 5.17
C ALA A 154 -13.37 7.26 4.19
N LEU A 155 -13.20 8.57 4.01
CA LEU A 155 -13.95 9.37 3.03
C LEU A 155 -13.65 8.92 1.60
N ALA A 156 -12.37 8.72 1.25
CA ALA A 156 -11.97 8.22 -0.06
C ALA A 156 -12.53 6.80 -0.32
N HIS A 157 -12.52 5.93 0.69
CA HIS A 157 -13.10 4.58 0.60
C HIS A 157 -14.62 4.64 0.35
N ALA A 158 -15.33 5.47 1.09
CA ALA A 158 -16.78 5.66 0.91
C ALA A 158 -17.14 6.20 -0.47
N ALA A 159 -16.30 7.08 -1.05
CA ALA A 159 -16.50 7.60 -2.42
C ALA A 159 -16.40 6.49 -3.49
N LEU A 160 -15.69 5.40 -3.21
CA LEU A 160 -15.52 4.25 -4.08
C LEU A 160 -16.55 3.13 -3.84
N ALA A 161 -17.48 3.31 -2.89
CA ALA A 161 -18.44 2.27 -2.52
C ALA A 161 -19.37 1.87 -3.68
N LEU A 162 -19.60 2.78 -4.63
CA LEU A 162 -20.26 2.49 -5.88
C LEU A 162 -19.21 2.41 -7.00
N PHE A 163 -19.29 1.35 -7.79
CA PHE A 163 -18.41 1.20 -8.94
C PHE A 163 -18.70 2.33 -9.96
N PRO A 164 -17.68 3.06 -10.46
CA PRO A 164 -17.93 4.21 -11.32
C PRO A 164 -18.55 3.83 -12.68
N ASP A 165 -19.73 4.38 -12.99
CA ASP A 165 -20.44 4.13 -14.26
C ASP A 165 -19.59 4.46 -15.49
N ALA A 166 -18.78 5.52 -15.42
CA ALA A 166 -17.89 5.91 -16.51
C ALA A 166 -16.85 4.83 -16.82
N LEU A 167 -16.37 4.12 -15.79
CA LEU A 167 -15.42 3.02 -15.94
C LEU A 167 -16.07 1.81 -16.62
N ILE A 168 -17.31 1.46 -16.25
CA ILE A 168 -18.10 0.43 -16.94
C ILE A 168 -18.29 0.80 -18.41
N HIS A 169 -18.75 2.02 -18.68
CA HIS A 169 -19.06 2.47 -20.03
C HIS A 169 -17.83 2.43 -20.95
N LYS A 170 -16.72 3.05 -20.53
CA LYS A 170 -15.50 3.11 -21.35
C LYS A 170 -14.85 1.74 -21.55
N THR A 171 -14.87 0.87 -20.55
CA THR A 171 -14.35 -0.50 -20.70
C THR A 171 -15.22 -1.32 -21.67
N HIS A 172 -16.54 -1.21 -21.60
CA HIS A 172 -17.44 -1.85 -22.57
C HIS A 172 -17.21 -1.35 -24.00
N GLU A 173 -17.07 -0.04 -24.20
CA GLU A 173 -16.73 0.51 -25.51
C GLU A 173 -15.38 -0.01 -26.02
N ALA A 174 -14.37 -0.09 -25.16
CA ALA A 174 -13.05 -0.60 -25.53
C ALA A 174 -13.10 -2.09 -25.90
N LEU A 175 -13.87 -2.90 -25.17
CA LEU A 175 -14.08 -4.30 -25.50
C LEU A 175 -14.80 -4.46 -26.84
N ALA A 176 -15.87 -3.70 -27.09
CA ALA A 176 -16.61 -3.75 -28.34
C ALA A 176 -15.75 -3.35 -29.55
N ARG A 177 -14.81 -2.40 -29.38
CA ARG A 177 -13.87 -2.00 -30.43
C ARG A 177 -12.81 -3.06 -30.73
N ASN A 178 -12.31 -3.75 -29.71
CA ASN A 178 -11.18 -4.69 -29.84
C ASN A 178 -11.61 -6.15 -30.07
N PHE A 179 -12.84 -6.49 -29.70
CA PHE A 179 -13.43 -7.82 -29.86
C PHE A 179 -14.84 -7.71 -30.47
N PRO A 180 -14.94 -7.32 -31.75
CA PRO A 180 -16.22 -7.31 -32.43
C PRO A 180 -16.72 -8.77 -32.55
N PHE A 181 -17.86 -9.06 -31.92
CA PHE A 181 -18.59 -10.30 -32.12
C PHE A 181 -19.32 -10.29 -33.46
#